data_AF-A0A524D2Y9-F1
#
_entry.id   AF-A0A524D2Y9-F1
#
_cell.length_a   1.000
_cell.length_b   1.000
_cell.length_c   1.000
_cell.angle_alpha   90.00
_cell.angle_beta   90.00
_cell.angle_gamma   90.00
#
_symmetry.space_group_name_H-M   'P 1'
#
loop_
_entity.id
_entity.type
_entity.pdbx_description
1 polymer ?
#
loop_
_entity_poly.entity_id
_entity_poly.type
_entity_poly.pdbx_seq_one_letter_code
_entity_poly.pdbx_strand_id
1 'polypeptide(L)'
;MEIKLIEKDQASDFIIERDPYLLNFSEFDLQSRLNTTNRVSLEDLLQHLSQQTLDWTEPEKAKIQDICSHLQKMYLKFSQYLPESVSFVKTTGRDESEAAYTRKNRIFLPQMMIKWPLIPLTEMVAHELFHIISRYSPEFTAEWYEKLGFTACPELKIPQKYKNLTVSNPDTIGKNCYVKVNKKKIVPFLYSERTYEGGYFFKYFRYDFVECEITEKSCNPIIISGDMNFIKTPTHLFELCKEIDPYENQHRLHPEEMLAYSWAIYSIPKEMRQQYQRDYFKKIHDILHYNANFVL
;
A
#
# COMPACT_ATOMS: atom_id res chain seq x y z
N MET A 1 21.40 0.77 6.03
CA MET A 1 20.08 1.30 6.40
C MET A 1 20.09 1.65 7.88
N GLU A 2 20.17 2.93 8.21
CA GLU A 2 20.02 3.47 9.57
C GLU A 2 18.56 3.37 10.02
N ILE A 3 18.30 2.95 11.25
CA ILE A 3 16.95 2.77 11.80
C ILE A 3 16.67 3.86 12.84
N LYS A 4 15.62 4.65 12.62
CA LYS A 4 15.21 5.74 13.51
C LYS A 4 13.86 5.42 14.13
N LEU A 5 13.83 5.14 15.42
CA LEU A 5 12.59 4.96 16.18
C LEU A 5 12.18 6.35 16.69
N ILE A 6 11.09 6.89 16.16
CA ILE A 6 10.69 8.28 16.42
C ILE A 6 9.86 8.33 17.71
N GLU A 7 10.26 9.21 18.63
CA GLU A 7 9.54 9.46 19.88
C GLU A 7 8.24 10.23 19.62
N LYS A 8 7.26 10.12 20.54
CA LYS A 8 5.87 10.53 20.33
C LYS A 8 5.71 11.97 19.83
N ASP A 9 6.41 12.91 20.46
CA ASP A 9 6.25 14.34 20.16
C ASP A 9 6.72 14.67 18.74
N GLN A 10 7.90 14.16 18.35
CA GLN A 10 8.39 14.31 16.97
C GLN A 10 7.50 13.56 15.97
N ALA A 11 6.99 12.39 16.35
CA ALA A 11 6.07 11.63 15.52
C ALA A 11 4.75 12.38 15.28
N SER A 12 4.27 13.14 16.27
CA SER A 12 3.06 13.98 16.15
C SER A 12 3.23 15.04 15.07
N ASP A 13 4.41 15.64 14.94
CA ASP A 13 4.70 16.59 13.84
C ASP A 13 4.77 15.88 12.48
N PHE A 14 5.29 14.65 12.44
CA PHE A 14 5.41 13.89 11.18
C PHE A 14 4.08 13.39 10.66
N ILE A 15 3.17 12.94 11.52
CA ILE A 15 1.89 12.35 11.10
C ILE A 15 0.94 13.41 10.54
N ILE A 16 1.05 14.67 10.96
CA ILE A 16 0.23 15.79 10.47
C ILE A 16 0.85 16.53 9.29
N GLU A 17 1.99 16.06 8.77
CA GLU A 17 2.69 16.73 7.70
C GLU A 17 1.81 16.82 6.45
N ARG A 18 1.56 18.03 5.94
CA ARG A 18 0.73 18.25 4.74
C ARG A 18 1.48 17.81 3.49
N ASP A 19 1.20 16.59 3.04
CA ASP A 19 1.75 15.98 1.83
C ASP A 19 0.63 15.63 0.84
N PRO A 20 0.94 15.16 -0.39
CA PRO A 20 -0.08 14.82 -1.38
C PRO A 20 -1.07 13.74 -0.93
N TYR A 21 -0.75 12.94 0.10
CA TYR A 21 -1.70 11.99 0.67
C TYR A 21 -2.76 12.74 1.47
N LEU A 22 -2.40 13.51 2.49
CA LEU A 22 -3.38 14.22 3.33
C LEU A 22 -4.15 15.32 2.58
N LEU A 23 -3.53 15.95 1.58
CA LEU A 23 -4.15 17.06 0.84
C LEU A 23 -5.22 16.63 -0.17
N ASN A 24 -5.30 15.34 -0.51
CA ASN A 24 -6.20 14.81 -1.53
C ASN A 24 -7.33 13.95 -0.96
N PHE A 25 -7.56 13.98 0.36
CA PHE A 25 -8.62 13.19 0.99
C PHE A 25 -10.00 13.58 0.48
N SER A 26 -10.79 12.56 0.17
CA SER A 26 -12.23 12.72 -0.08
C SER A 26 -13.00 12.97 1.23
N GLU A 27 -14.28 13.33 1.11
CA GLU A 27 -15.19 13.36 2.27
C GLU A 27 -15.27 11.98 2.96
N PHE A 28 -15.33 10.90 2.18
CA PHE A 28 -15.28 9.55 2.71
C PHE A 28 -13.98 9.26 3.47
N ASP A 29 -12.81 9.68 2.95
CA ASP A 29 -11.53 9.51 3.65
C ASP A 29 -11.56 10.20 5.01
N LEU A 30 -11.96 11.47 5.06
CA LEU A 30 -12.03 12.24 6.32
C LEU A 30 -12.98 11.58 7.33
N GLN A 31 -14.20 11.26 6.89
CA GLN A 31 -15.23 10.65 7.74
C GLN A 31 -14.82 9.28 8.29
N SER A 32 -14.21 8.46 7.44
CA SER A 32 -13.81 7.11 7.82
C SER A 32 -12.66 7.09 8.82
N ARG A 33 -11.64 7.94 8.67
CA ARG A 33 -10.51 8.04 9.62
C ARG A 33 -10.92 8.69 10.94
N LEU A 34 -11.87 9.61 10.90
CA LEU A 34 -12.45 10.22 12.10
C LEU A 34 -13.60 9.40 12.70
N ASN A 35 -13.99 8.29 12.05
CA ASN A 35 -15.12 7.43 12.44
C ASN A 35 -16.39 8.24 12.77
N THR A 36 -16.77 9.13 11.86
CA THR A 36 -17.93 10.03 12.03
C THR A 36 -18.68 10.19 10.72
N THR A 37 -20.01 10.31 10.79
CA THR A 37 -20.87 10.62 9.63
C THR A 37 -21.11 12.12 9.47
N ASN A 38 -20.61 12.93 10.40
CA ASN A 38 -20.70 14.38 10.29
C ASN A 38 -19.74 14.90 9.22
N ARG A 39 -20.05 16.08 8.67
CA ARG A 39 -19.10 16.79 7.83
C ARG A 39 -17.91 17.25 8.68
N VAL A 40 -16.72 17.00 8.17
CA VAL A 40 -15.44 17.25 8.82
C VAL A 40 -14.46 17.88 7.83
N SER A 41 -13.45 18.56 8.35
CA SER A 41 -12.41 19.23 7.59
C SER A 41 -11.08 18.51 7.70
N LEU A 42 -10.12 18.91 6.85
CA LEU A 42 -8.73 18.47 6.99
C LEU A 42 -8.16 18.86 8.37
N GLU A 43 -8.51 20.03 8.92
CA GLU A 43 -7.98 20.45 10.23
C GLU A 43 -8.50 19.57 11.37
N ASP A 44 -9.75 19.09 11.29
CA ASP A 44 -10.27 18.10 12.24
C ASP A 44 -9.47 16.79 12.18
N LEU A 45 -9.11 16.35 10.96
CA LEU A 45 -8.24 15.19 10.77
C LEU A 45 -6.84 15.42 11.36
N LEU A 46 -6.20 16.55 11.06
CA LEU A 46 -4.85 16.84 11.57
C LEU A 46 -4.84 16.90 13.11
N GLN A 47 -5.87 17.50 13.73
CA GLN A 47 -6.03 17.49 15.17
C GLN A 47 -6.14 16.06 15.72
N HIS A 48 -6.94 15.20 15.10
CA HIS A 48 -7.05 13.80 15.48
C HIS A 48 -5.72 13.06 15.33
N LEU A 49 -5.06 13.17 14.18
CA LEU A 49 -3.80 12.48 13.87
C LEU A 49 -2.67 12.84 14.84
N SER A 50 -2.55 14.11 15.24
CA SER A 50 -1.53 14.57 16.22
C SER A 50 -1.59 13.82 17.56
N GLN A 51 -2.75 13.25 17.90
CA GLN A 51 -2.98 12.53 19.15
C GLN A 51 -2.80 11.01 19.01
N GLN A 52 -2.50 10.51 17.80
CA GLN A 52 -2.43 9.06 17.54
C GLN A 52 -1.01 8.48 17.61
N THR A 53 0.01 9.24 17.97
CA THR A 53 1.38 8.73 18.11
C THR A 53 1.67 8.30 19.55
N LEU A 54 2.58 7.33 19.70
CA LEU A 54 2.95 6.73 20.99
C LEU A 54 4.46 6.58 21.10
N ASP A 55 4.97 6.59 22.34
CA ASP A 55 6.37 6.28 22.61
C ASP A 55 6.65 4.78 22.49
N TRP A 56 7.89 4.48 22.12
CA TRP A 56 8.43 3.13 22.08
C TRP A 56 8.94 2.72 23.45
N THR A 57 8.58 1.51 23.89
CA THR A 57 9.22 0.88 25.05
C THR A 57 10.50 0.18 24.62
N GLU A 58 11.48 0.04 25.53
CA GLU A 58 12.76 -0.62 25.22
C GLU A 58 12.62 -2.04 24.61
N PRO A 59 11.71 -2.92 25.09
CA PRO A 59 11.48 -4.21 24.43
C PRO A 59 10.96 -4.10 22.99
N GLU A 60 10.12 -3.10 22.70
CA GLU A 60 9.64 -2.86 21.34
C GLU A 60 10.75 -2.31 20.44
N LYS A 61 11.60 -1.41 20.97
CA LYS A 61 12.77 -0.89 20.26
C LYS A 61 13.71 -2.03 19.85
N ALA A 62 14.05 -2.91 20.79
CA ALA A 62 14.87 -4.09 20.53
C ALA A 62 14.25 -5.01 19.47
N LYS A 63 12.93 -5.27 19.57
CA LYS A 63 12.22 -6.11 18.59
C LYS A 63 12.28 -5.53 17.17
N ILE A 64 12.05 -4.23 16.99
CA ILE A 64 12.13 -3.60 15.67
C ILE A 64 13.58 -3.59 15.14
N GLN A 65 14.57 -3.37 16.02
CA GLN A 65 15.99 -3.45 15.65
C GLN A 65 16.39 -4.85 15.18
N ASP A 66 15.92 -5.90 15.85
CA ASP A 66 16.17 -7.30 15.46
C ASP A 66 15.56 -7.60 14.09
N ILE A 67 14.31 -7.19 13.86
CA ILE A 67 13.64 -7.32 12.57
C ILE A 67 14.44 -6.60 11.47
N CYS A 68 14.83 -5.34 11.70
CA CYS A 68 15.57 -4.57 10.70
C CYS A 68 16.94 -5.18 10.41
N SER A 69 17.64 -5.67 11.43
CA SER A 69 18.93 -6.36 11.27
C SER A 69 18.79 -7.65 10.47
N HIS A 70 17.71 -8.39 10.69
CA HIS A 70 17.36 -9.57 9.89
C HIS A 70 17.07 -9.20 8.43
N LEU A 71 16.21 -8.20 8.19
CA LEU A 71 15.87 -7.75 6.84
C LEU A 71 17.09 -7.25 6.06
N GLN A 72 18.00 -6.51 6.69
CA GLN A 72 19.26 -6.07 6.06
C GLN A 72 20.11 -7.26 5.57
N LYS A 73 20.16 -8.36 6.34
CA LYS A 73 20.86 -9.58 5.92
C LYS A 73 20.13 -10.27 4.77
N MET A 74 18.81 -10.43 4.88
CA MET A 74 18.00 -11.10 3.85
C MET A 74 17.98 -10.33 2.52
N TYR A 75 18.08 -9.00 2.57
CA TYR A 75 18.07 -8.12 1.40
C TYR A 75 19.46 -7.67 0.95
N LEU A 76 20.53 -8.33 1.39
CA LEU A 76 21.90 -7.99 1.00
C LEU A 76 22.10 -7.95 -0.53
N LYS A 77 21.48 -8.89 -1.27
CA LYS A 77 21.50 -8.92 -2.74
C LYS A 77 20.74 -7.77 -3.41
N PHE A 78 19.91 -7.06 -2.64
CA PHE A 78 19.16 -5.88 -3.06
C PHE A 78 19.68 -4.61 -2.39
N SER A 79 20.89 -4.65 -1.81
CA SER A 79 21.46 -3.54 -1.02
C SER A 79 21.50 -2.20 -1.75
N GLN A 80 21.66 -2.19 -3.07
CA GLN A 80 21.63 -0.97 -3.89
C GLN A 80 20.26 -0.26 -3.88
N TYR A 81 19.18 -0.96 -3.55
CA TYR A 81 17.83 -0.41 -3.46
C TYR A 81 17.41 -0.09 -2.02
N LEU A 82 18.17 -0.55 -1.01
CA LEU A 82 17.83 -0.29 0.38
C LEU A 82 18.04 1.20 0.70
N PRO A 83 17.07 1.85 1.37
CA PRO A 83 17.20 3.25 1.74
C PRO A 83 18.35 3.45 2.72
N GLU A 84 18.95 4.64 2.68
CA GLU A 84 19.99 5.04 3.64
C GLU A 84 19.46 5.00 5.06
N SER A 85 18.24 5.49 5.29
CA SER A 85 17.56 5.47 6.58
C SER A 85 16.06 5.22 6.47
N VAL A 86 15.50 4.56 7.48
CA VAL A 86 14.06 4.35 7.66
C VAL A 86 13.65 4.80 9.05
N SER A 87 12.59 5.59 9.11
CA SER A 87 12.00 6.00 10.39
C SER A 87 10.78 5.14 10.71
N PHE A 88 10.61 4.79 11.98
CA PHE A 88 9.45 4.06 12.47
C PHE A 88 8.67 4.94 13.44
N VAL A 89 7.39 5.05 13.19
CA VAL A 89 6.43 5.76 14.03
C VAL A 89 5.46 4.74 14.62
N LYS A 90 5.34 4.70 15.94
CA LYS A 90 4.33 3.88 16.61
C LYS A 90 3.04 4.67 16.74
N THR A 91 1.92 4.06 16.35
CA THR A 91 0.60 4.71 16.42
C THR A 91 -0.37 3.93 17.29
N THR A 92 -1.49 4.58 17.66
CA THR A 92 -2.60 3.93 18.36
C THR A 92 -3.34 2.93 17.47
N GLY A 93 -3.23 3.07 16.14
CA GLY A 93 -4.00 2.37 15.12
C GLY A 93 -5.26 3.12 14.67
N ARG A 94 -5.66 4.18 15.36
CA ARG A 94 -6.86 4.98 14.99
C ARG A 94 -6.59 6.03 13.91
N ASP A 95 -5.36 6.14 13.46
CA ASP A 95 -4.94 6.98 12.35
C ASP A 95 -5.24 6.34 10.99
N GLU A 96 -5.06 5.02 10.87
CA GLU A 96 -5.35 4.26 9.65
C GLU A 96 -6.01 2.90 9.89
N SER A 97 -7.03 2.86 10.75
CA SER A 97 -7.89 1.68 10.95
C SER A 97 -7.13 0.37 11.28
N GLU A 98 -6.13 0.47 12.15
CA GLU A 98 -5.23 -0.60 12.57
C GLU A 98 -4.34 -1.17 11.46
N ALA A 99 -4.19 -0.49 10.33
CA ALA A 99 -3.24 -0.85 9.27
C ALA A 99 -1.86 -0.23 9.51
N ALA A 100 -0.81 -0.94 9.08
CA ALA A 100 0.48 -0.33 8.82
C ALA A 100 0.43 0.36 7.45
N TYR A 101 1.29 1.36 7.27
CA TYR A 101 1.41 2.09 6.01
C TYR A 101 2.74 2.86 5.96
N THR A 102 3.10 3.36 4.77
CA THR A 102 4.26 4.25 4.63
C THR A 102 3.93 5.63 4.09
N ARG A 103 4.62 6.63 4.64
CA ARG A 103 4.69 7.98 4.06
C ARG A 103 6.14 8.42 4.03
N LYS A 104 6.62 8.84 2.86
CA LYS A 104 8.05 9.13 2.60
C LYS A 104 8.94 7.93 2.93
N ASN A 105 9.97 8.09 3.76
CA ASN A 105 10.84 7.04 4.29
C ASN A 105 10.43 6.58 5.69
N ARG A 106 9.15 6.71 6.04
CA ARG A 106 8.62 6.41 7.37
C ARG A 106 7.61 5.27 7.30
N ILE A 107 7.76 4.29 8.20
CA ILE A 107 6.80 3.21 8.42
C ILE A 107 6.00 3.55 9.68
N PHE A 108 4.68 3.60 9.54
CA PHE A 108 3.75 3.78 10.64
C PHE A 108 3.24 2.41 11.06
N LEU A 109 3.48 2.03 12.32
CA LEU A 109 3.10 0.74 12.87
C LEU A 109 2.10 0.92 14.02
N PRO A 110 0.89 0.36 13.92
CA PRO A 110 -0.07 0.40 15.02
C PRO A 110 0.40 -0.49 16.16
N GLN A 111 0.17 -0.05 17.40
CA GLN A 111 0.58 -0.75 18.62
C GLN A 111 0.10 -2.20 18.70
N MET A 112 -1.02 -2.54 18.05
CA MET A 112 -1.54 -3.90 18.02
C MET A 112 -0.62 -4.83 17.21
N MET A 113 -0.09 -4.36 16.07
CA MET A 113 0.83 -5.13 15.23
C MET A 113 2.17 -5.39 15.92
N ILE A 114 2.65 -4.44 16.72
CA ILE A 114 3.92 -4.60 17.45
C ILE A 114 3.85 -5.81 18.41
N LYS A 115 2.64 -6.17 18.88
CA LYS A 115 2.40 -7.35 19.75
C LYS A 115 2.34 -8.67 18.98
N TRP A 116 2.33 -8.66 17.65
CA TRP A 116 2.29 -9.88 16.84
C TRP A 116 3.53 -10.76 17.06
N PRO A 117 3.44 -12.08 16.78
CA PRO A 117 4.62 -12.93 16.75
C PRO A 117 5.69 -12.38 15.80
N LEU A 118 6.97 -12.70 16.06
CA LEU A 118 8.10 -12.11 15.35
C LEU A 118 8.00 -12.28 13.84
N ILE A 119 7.67 -13.47 13.34
CA ILE A 119 7.63 -13.76 11.89
C ILE A 119 6.56 -12.94 11.15
N PRO A 120 5.27 -12.96 11.56
CA PRO A 120 4.26 -12.08 10.97
C PRO A 120 4.61 -10.58 11.02
N LEU A 121 5.23 -10.12 12.12
CA LEU A 121 5.65 -8.72 12.20
C LEU A 121 6.82 -8.43 11.26
N THR A 122 7.81 -9.33 11.13
CA THR A 122 8.89 -9.22 10.16
C THR A 122 8.37 -9.14 8.74
N GLU A 123 7.38 -9.97 8.40
CA GLU A 123 6.73 -9.97 7.09
C GLU A 123 6.02 -8.63 6.83
N MET A 124 5.29 -8.11 7.82
CA MET A 124 4.64 -6.80 7.71
C MET A 124 5.66 -5.67 7.53
N VAL A 125 6.72 -5.61 8.34
CA VAL A 125 7.77 -4.60 8.19
C VAL A 125 8.48 -4.73 6.83
N ALA A 126 8.63 -5.95 6.31
CA ALA A 126 9.18 -6.18 4.99
C ALA A 126 8.27 -5.68 3.85
N HIS A 127 6.95 -5.85 4.00
CA HIS A 127 5.93 -5.29 3.11
C HIS A 127 6.02 -3.76 3.09
N GLU A 128 5.99 -3.12 4.26
CA GLU A 128 6.11 -1.66 4.35
C GLU A 128 7.45 -1.14 3.82
N LEU A 129 8.54 -1.85 4.10
CA LEU A 129 9.86 -1.48 3.57
C LEU A 129 9.89 -1.51 2.04
N PHE A 130 9.16 -2.44 1.40
CA PHE A 130 9.04 -2.45 -0.06
C PHE A 130 8.43 -1.14 -0.58
N HIS A 131 7.39 -0.60 0.06
CA HIS A 131 6.78 0.67 -0.36
C HIS A 131 7.74 1.85 -0.32
N ILE A 132 8.69 1.85 0.64
CA ILE A 132 9.76 2.84 0.70
C ILE A 132 10.76 2.60 -0.44
N ILE A 133 11.21 1.36 -0.63
CA ILE A 133 12.15 1.00 -1.70
C ILE A 133 11.60 1.41 -3.07
N SER A 134 10.33 1.05 -3.34
CA SER A 134 9.67 1.33 -4.62
C SER A 134 9.51 2.82 -4.86
N ARG A 135 9.19 3.59 -3.81
CA ARG A 135 9.07 5.06 -3.87
C ARG A 135 10.37 5.75 -4.26
N TYR A 136 11.52 5.23 -3.82
CA TYR A 136 12.84 5.81 -4.10
C TYR A 136 13.60 5.11 -5.24
N SER A 137 13.02 4.07 -5.85
CA SER A 137 13.60 3.33 -6.97
C SER A 137 12.59 3.18 -8.13
N PRO A 138 12.10 4.29 -8.72
CA PRO A 138 10.99 4.26 -9.67
C PRO A 138 11.29 3.45 -10.94
N GLU A 139 12.54 3.41 -11.39
CA GLU A 139 12.96 2.59 -12.55
C GLU A 139 12.81 1.09 -12.27
N PHE A 140 13.27 0.65 -11.09
CA PHE A 140 13.12 -0.73 -10.63
C PHE A 140 11.63 -1.11 -10.49
N THR A 141 10.82 -0.22 -9.92
CA THR A 141 9.38 -0.45 -9.77
C THR A 141 8.66 -0.49 -11.11
N ALA A 142 9.02 0.39 -12.06
CA ALA A 142 8.44 0.40 -13.40
C ALA A 142 8.71 -0.92 -14.14
N GLU A 143 9.94 -1.46 -14.07
CA GLU A 143 10.29 -2.75 -14.67
C GLU A 143 9.42 -3.89 -14.09
N TRP A 144 9.23 -3.90 -12.76
CA TRP A 144 8.45 -4.95 -12.11
C TRP A 144 6.95 -4.84 -12.37
N TYR A 145 6.42 -3.61 -12.45
CA TYR A 145 5.05 -3.36 -12.87
C TYR A 145 4.82 -3.86 -14.31
N GLU A 146 5.76 -3.59 -15.22
CA GLU A 146 5.68 -4.03 -16.61
C GLU A 146 5.64 -5.56 -16.73
N LYS A 147 6.46 -6.28 -15.94
CA LYS A 147 6.42 -7.76 -15.89
C LYS A 147 5.07 -8.30 -15.41
N LEU A 148 4.38 -7.58 -14.53
CA LEU A 148 3.01 -7.91 -14.10
C LEU A 148 1.92 -7.47 -15.10
N GLY A 149 2.30 -6.83 -16.21
CA GLY A 149 1.38 -6.35 -17.25
C GLY A 149 0.84 -4.94 -17.02
N PHE A 150 1.40 -4.19 -16.06
CA PHE A 150 1.03 -2.82 -15.76
C PHE A 150 1.96 -1.83 -16.45
N THR A 151 1.41 -0.70 -16.89
CA THR A 151 2.18 0.40 -17.48
C THR A 151 1.82 1.69 -16.77
N ALA A 152 2.81 2.53 -16.47
CA ALA A 152 2.56 3.83 -15.84
C ALA A 152 1.66 4.72 -16.71
N CYS A 153 0.83 5.54 -16.06
CA CYS A 153 0.01 6.55 -16.74
C CYS A 153 -0.16 7.81 -15.88
N PRO A 154 -0.66 8.91 -16.47
CA PRO A 154 -1.14 10.06 -15.69
C PRO A 154 -2.24 9.66 -14.71
N GLU A 155 -2.44 10.49 -13.70
CA GLU A 155 -3.50 10.32 -12.70
C GLU A 155 -4.89 10.29 -13.35
N LEU A 156 -5.74 9.37 -12.88
CA LEU A 156 -7.12 9.24 -13.32
C LEU A 156 -7.89 10.50 -12.97
N LYS A 157 -8.54 11.12 -13.96
CA LYS A 157 -9.46 12.23 -13.69
C LYS A 157 -10.77 11.71 -13.12
N ILE A 158 -10.90 11.80 -11.80
CA ILE A 158 -12.06 11.30 -11.05
C ILE A 158 -13.29 12.20 -11.32
N PRO A 159 -14.41 11.65 -11.84
CA PRO A 159 -15.64 12.41 -12.05
C PRO A 159 -16.23 12.91 -10.73
N GLN A 160 -16.99 14.01 -10.78
CA GLN A 160 -17.56 14.65 -9.58
C GLN A 160 -18.38 13.68 -8.71
N LYS A 161 -19.08 12.71 -9.32
CA LYS A 161 -19.84 11.66 -8.63
C LYS A 161 -18.99 10.86 -7.63
N TYR A 162 -17.71 10.63 -7.94
CA TYR A 162 -16.83 9.78 -7.14
C TYR A 162 -15.85 10.56 -6.26
N LYS A 163 -15.72 11.88 -6.43
CA LYS A 163 -14.75 12.68 -5.67
C LYS A 163 -14.91 12.56 -4.16
N ASN A 164 -16.14 12.42 -3.67
CA ASN A 164 -16.41 12.28 -2.23
C ASN A 164 -16.35 10.81 -1.76
N LEU A 165 -16.11 9.87 -2.67
CA LEU A 165 -16.14 8.42 -2.43
C LEU A 165 -14.78 7.75 -2.70
N THR A 166 -13.82 8.45 -3.32
CA THR A 166 -12.46 7.95 -3.51
C THR A 166 -11.84 7.60 -2.16
N VAL A 167 -11.10 6.50 -2.12
CA VAL A 167 -10.36 6.12 -0.93
C VAL A 167 -8.88 6.29 -1.22
N SER A 168 -8.19 7.03 -0.36
CA SER A 168 -6.75 7.26 -0.47
C SER A 168 -5.96 6.12 0.18
N ASN A 169 -4.96 5.59 -0.53
CA ASN A 169 -3.93 4.69 0.02
C ASN A 169 -2.57 5.42 -0.03
N PRO A 170 -1.90 5.66 1.11
CA PRO A 170 -0.62 6.38 1.15
C PRO A 170 0.51 5.65 0.40
N ASP A 171 0.43 4.34 0.27
CA ASP A 171 1.45 3.50 -0.36
C ASP A 171 1.41 3.54 -1.88
N THR A 172 0.29 3.98 -2.48
CA THR A 172 0.10 4.05 -3.94
C THR A 172 0.11 5.47 -4.49
N ILE A 173 0.34 6.50 -3.65
CA ILE A 173 0.39 7.90 -4.10
C ILE A 173 1.46 8.08 -5.19
N GLY A 174 1.03 8.59 -6.34
CA GLY A 174 1.87 8.81 -7.52
C GLY A 174 2.19 7.54 -8.33
N LYS A 175 1.69 6.36 -7.94
CA LYS A 175 1.95 5.07 -8.59
C LYS A 175 0.84 4.67 -9.57
N ASN A 176 0.34 5.66 -10.32
CA ASN A 176 -0.74 5.49 -11.28
C ASN A 176 -0.32 4.58 -12.44
N CYS A 177 -1.14 3.57 -12.74
CA CYS A 177 -0.85 2.61 -13.78
C CYS A 177 -2.12 2.09 -14.45
N TYR A 178 -1.96 1.41 -15.59
CA TYR A 178 -3.03 0.76 -16.32
C TYR A 178 -2.60 -0.61 -16.84
N VAL A 179 -3.58 -1.46 -17.13
CA VAL A 179 -3.41 -2.76 -17.79
C VAL A 179 -4.14 -2.74 -19.13
N LYS A 180 -3.63 -3.46 -20.13
CA LYS A 180 -4.30 -3.64 -21.41
C LYS A 180 -5.06 -4.97 -21.44
N VAL A 181 -6.38 -4.93 -21.63
CA VAL A 181 -7.24 -6.12 -21.75
C VAL A 181 -8.15 -5.98 -22.96
N ASN A 182 -8.08 -6.92 -23.91
CA ASN A 182 -8.90 -6.90 -25.13
C ASN A 182 -8.88 -5.54 -25.85
N LYS A 183 -7.68 -4.93 -25.98
CA LYS A 183 -7.41 -3.59 -26.53
C LYS A 183 -7.89 -2.40 -25.68
N LYS A 184 -8.58 -2.64 -24.56
CA LYS A 184 -8.98 -1.61 -23.60
C LYS A 184 -7.83 -1.30 -22.65
N LYS A 185 -7.64 -0.02 -22.31
CA LYS A 185 -6.76 0.40 -21.21
C LYS A 185 -7.64 0.56 -19.98
N ILE A 186 -7.33 -0.19 -18.93
CA ILE A 186 -8.12 -0.19 -17.70
C ILE A 186 -7.23 0.23 -16.53
N VAL A 187 -7.71 1.16 -15.73
CA VAL A 187 -6.97 1.76 -14.61
C VAL A 187 -7.58 1.28 -13.31
N PRO A 188 -6.78 0.81 -12.35
CA PRO A 188 -7.32 0.44 -11.06
C PRO A 188 -7.86 1.65 -10.31
N PHE A 189 -8.99 1.47 -9.63
CA PHE A 189 -9.69 2.55 -8.94
C PHE A 189 -10.20 2.07 -7.58
N LEU A 190 -9.67 2.65 -6.52
CA LEU A 190 -10.09 2.40 -5.14
C LEU A 190 -11.10 3.46 -4.69
N TYR A 191 -12.29 3.01 -4.31
CA TYR A 191 -13.41 3.87 -3.91
C TYR A 191 -14.33 3.15 -2.93
N SER A 192 -15.32 3.89 -2.41
CA SER A 192 -16.46 3.33 -1.73
C SER A 192 -17.72 3.40 -2.60
N GLU A 193 -18.50 2.32 -2.61
CA GLU A 193 -19.82 2.26 -3.25
C GLU A 193 -20.85 3.22 -2.64
N ARG A 194 -20.63 3.65 -1.39
CA ARG A 194 -21.58 4.47 -0.63
C ARG A 194 -20.85 5.42 0.31
N THR A 195 -21.56 6.43 0.79
CA THR A 195 -21.07 7.34 1.83
C THR A 195 -20.73 6.58 3.11
N TYR A 196 -19.86 7.15 3.94
CA TYR A 196 -19.51 6.54 5.20
C TYR A 196 -20.70 6.60 6.17
N GLU A 197 -21.03 5.45 6.77
CA GLU A 197 -22.17 5.28 7.69
C GLU A 197 -21.71 4.75 9.06
N GLY A 198 -20.41 4.86 9.34
CA GLY A 198 -19.79 4.32 10.57
C GLY A 198 -19.30 2.88 10.45
N GLY A 199 -18.48 2.48 11.43
CA GLY A 199 -17.97 1.12 11.58
C GLY A 199 -16.71 0.85 10.76
N TYR A 200 -16.42 -0.44 10.54
CA TYR A 200 -15.12 -0.88 10.03
C TYR A 200 -14.81 -0.33 8.63
N PHE A 201 -13.68 0.37 8.52
CA PHE A 201 -13.23 1.09 7.32
C PHE A 201 -13.11 0.20 6.08
N PHE A 202 -12.40 -0.93 6.19
CA PHE A 202 -12.13 -1.81 5.04
C PHE A 202 -13.38 -2.47 4.44
N LYS A 203 -14.52 -2.51 5.16
CA LYS A 203 -15.79 -3.05 4.60
C LYS A 203 -16.31 -2.24 3.40
N TYR A 204 -15.87 -0.99 3.29
CA TYR A 204 -16.27 -0.06 2.25
C TYR A 204 -15.38 -0.13 1.01
N PHE A 205 -14.25 -0.83 1.06
CA PHE A 205 -13.28 -0.85 -0.04
C PHE A 205 -13.86 -1.54 -1.24
N ARG A 206 -13.85 -0.83 -2.36
CA ARG A 206 -14.08 -1.37 -3.69
C ARG A 206 -12.91 -1.02 -4.55
N TYR A 207 -12.39 -2.03 -5.21
CA TYR A 207 -11.25 -1.90 -6.08
C TYR A 207 -11.63 -2.52 -7.41
N ASP A 208 -12.10 -1.67 -8.30
CA ASP A 208 -12.48 -2.06 -9.64
C ASP A 208 -11.49 -1.48 -10.65
N PHE A 209 -11.69 -1.83 -11.92
CA PHE A 209 -10.94 -1.22 -13.00
C PHE A 209 -11.87 -0.33 -13.82
N VAL A 210 -11.39 0.85 -14.21
CA VAL A 210 -12.13 1.80 -15.05
C VAL A 210 -11.50 1.84 -16.43
N GLU A 211 -12.29 1.63 -17.49
CA GLU A 211 -11.81 1.82 -18.85
C GLU A 211 -11.49 3.29 -19.10
N CYS A 212 -10.30 3.59 -19.63
CA CYS A 212 -9.81 4.95 -19.79
C CYS A 212 -9.24 5.22 -21.18
N GLU A 213 -9.43 6.45 -21.65
CA GLU A 213 -8.61 7.03 -22.71
C GLU A 213 -7.35 7.63 -22.10
N ILE A 214 -6.20 7.05 -22.46
CA ILE A 214 -4.89 7.42 -21.88
C ILE A 214 -3.99 7.98 -22.97
N THR A 215 -3.53 9.22 -22.75
CA THR A 215 -2.46 9.91 -23.49
C THR A 215 -1.25 10.12 -22.58
N GLU A 216 -0.17 10.72 -23.10
CA GLU A 216 1.00 11.09 -22.29
C GLU A 216 0.68 12.06 -21.14
N LYS A 217 -0.39 12.87 -21.27
CA LYS A 217 -0.70 13.96 -20.33
C LYS A 217 -2.01 13.77 -19.57
N SER A 218 -2.85 12.81 -19.95
CA SER A 218 -4.15 12.63 -19.32
C SER A 218 -4.60 11.18 -19.29
N CYS A 219 -5.27 10.82 -18.21
CA CYS A 219 -6.05 9.60 -18.08
C CYS A 219 -7.51 10.00 -17.81
N ASN A 220 -8.38 9.85 -18.81
CA ASN A 220 -9.79 10.22 -18.69
C ASN A 220 -10.65 8.95 -18.70
N PRO A 221 -11.58 8.77 -17.74
CA PRO A 221 -12.46 7.61 -17.74
C PRO A 221 -13.42 7.66 -18.93
N ILE A 222 -13.68 6.50 -19.53
CA ILE A 222 -14.76 6.34 -20.51
C ILE A 222 -16.08 6.34 -19.75
N ILE A 223 -17.02 7.18 -20.18
CA ILE A 223 -18.35 7.31 -19.56
C ILE A 223 -19.40 6.61 -20.44
N ILE A 224 -20.15 5.68 -19.87
CA ILE A 224 -21.26 4.96 -20.51
C ILE A 224 -22.51 5.18 -19.67
N SER A 225 -23.62 5.57 -20.31
CA SER A 225 -24.90 5.81 -19.63
C SER A 225 -24.82 6.76 -18.43
N GLY A 226 -23.90 7.73 -18.47
CA GLY A 226 -23.71 8.73 -17.41
C GLY A 226 -22.82 8.29 -16.25
N ASP A 227 -22.17 7.13 -16.33
CA ASP A 227 -21.26 6.63 -15.29
C ASP A 227 -19.92 6.13 -15.85
N MET A 228 -18.91 5.98 -15.01
CA MET A 228 -17.63 5.37 -15.40
C MET A 228 -17.86 3.94 -15.90
N ASN A 229 -17.18 3.57 -16.97
CA ASN A 229 -17.23 2.21 -17.48
C ASN A 229 -16.35 1.28 -16.64
N PHE A 230 -16.94 0.68 -15.62
CA PHE A 230 -16.29 -0.31 -14.78
C PHE A 230 -16.11 -1.63 -15.53
N ILE A 231 -14.91 -2.18 -15.45
CA ILE A 231 -14.48 -3.44 -16.01
C ILE A 231 -14.19 -4.37 -14.84
N LYS A 232 -14.72 -5.59 -14.90
CA LYS A 232 -14.40 -6.63 -13.92
C LYS A 232 -12.89 -6.86 -13.89
N THR A 233 -12.37 -7.13 -12.69
CA THR A 233 -10.99 -7.55 -12.50
C THR A 233 -10.60 -8.62 -13.51
N PRO A 234 -9.51 -8.42 -14.28
CA PRO A 234 -8.99 -9.43 -15.19
C PRO A 234 -8.67 -10.73 -14.43
N THR A 235 -9.16 -11.87 -14.93
CA THR A 235 -9.02 -13.17 -14.25
C THR A 235 -7.59 -13.49 -13.86
N HIS A 236 -6.62 -13.23 -14.75
CA HIS A 236 -5.21 -13.49 -14.48
C HIS A 236 -4.67 -12.66 -13.29
N LEU A 237 -5.07 -11.39 -13.13
CA LEU A 237 -4.65 -10.57 -11.99
C LEU A 237 -5.25 -11.08 -10.68
N PHE A 238 -6.53 -11.50 -10.71
CA PHE A 238 -7.16 -12.12 -9.56
C PHE A 238 -6.46 -13.42 -9.15
N GLU A 239 -6.11 -14.28 -10.13
CA GLU A 239 -5.42 -15.55 -9.88
C GLU A 239 -4.01 -15.39 -9.28
N LEU A 240 -3.36 -14.27 -9.57
CA LEU A 240 -2.07 -13.89 -8.96
C LEU A 240 -2.20 -13.56 -7.48
N CYS A 241 -3.35 -13.03 -7.03
CA CYS A 241 -3.50 -12.48 -5.68
C CYS A 241 -4.54 -13.18 -4.80
N LYS A 242 -5.27 -14.17 -5.33
CA LYS A 242 -6.36 -14.85 -4.63
C LYS A 242 -6.04 -15.35 -3.21
N GLU A 243 -4.77 -15.70 -2.95
CA GLU A 243 -4.31 -16.20 -1.64
C GLU A 243 -3.78 -15.10 -0.73
N ILE A 244 -3.39 -13.97 -1.31
CA ILE A 244 -3.03 -12.78 -0.55
C ILE A 244 -4.27 -12.24 0.13
N ASP A 245 -5.43 -12.35 -0.52
CA ASP A 245 -6.70 -11.76 -0.10
C ASP A 245 -7.78 -12.82 0.21
N PRO A 246 -7.77 -13.42 1.41
CA PRO A 246 -8.73 -14.46 1.77
C PRO A 246 -10.16 -13.94 1.97
N TYR A 247 -10.36 -12.62 1.89
CA TYR A 247 -11.64 -11.95 2.13
C TYR A 247 -12.24 -11.33 0.86
N GLU A 248 -11.65 -11.58 -0.31
CA GLU A 248 -12.03 -10.97 -1.60
C GLU A 248 -12.03 -9.42 -1.58
N ASN A 249 -11.29 -8.81 -0.66
CA ASN A 249 -11.00 -7.37 -0.64
C ASN A 249 -10.01 -6.98 -1.77
N GLN A 250 -10.55 -6.71 -2.95
CA GLN A 250 -9.84 -6.45 -4.21
C GLN A 250 -8.75 -5.34 -4.18
N HIS A 251 -8.63 -4.51 -3.12
CA HIS A 251 -7.58 -3.47 -3.00
C HIS A 251 -6.13 -3.99 -3.17
N ARG A 252 -5.90 -5.28 -2.90
CA ARG A 252 -4.60 -5.95 -3.05
C ARG A 252 -4.19 -6.20 -4.51
N LEU A 253 -5.04 -5.83 -5.46
CA LEU A 253 -4.79 -5.97 -6.90
C LEU A 253 -4.03 -4.77 -7.50
N HIS A 254 -3.61 -3.80 -6.68
CA HIS A 254 -2.67 -2.79 -7.12
C HIS A 254 -1.28 -3.42 -7.23
N PRO A 255 -0.53 -3.23 -8.33
CA PRO A 255 0.78 -3.88 -8.51
C PRO A 255 1.73 -3.57 -7.37
N GLU A 256 1.61 -2.40 -6.76
CA GLU A 256 2.33 -2.05 -5.53
C GLU A 256 2.11 -3.06 -4.39
N GLU A 257 0.85 -3.38 -4.09
CA GLU A 257 0.47 -4.33 -3.05
C GLU A 257 0.88 -5.75 -3.43
N MET A 258 0.63 -6.14 -4.70
CA MET A 258 1.02 -7.46 -5.23
C MET A 258 2.52 -7.72 -5.02
N LEU A 259 3.34 -6.70 -5.35
CA LEU A 259 4.79 -6.78 -5.21
C LEU A 259 5.23 -6.68 -3.75
N ALA A 260 4.60 -5.84 -2.92
CA ALA A 260 4.93 -5.75 -1.49
C ALA A 260 4.70 -7.08 -0.76
N TYR A 261 3.54 -7.72 -0.99
CA TYR A 261 3.26 -9.05 -0.44
C TYR A 261 4.17 -10.15 -0.99
N SER A 262 4.57 -10.07 -2.27
CA SER A 262 5.53 -11.00 -2.85
C SER A 262 6.94 -10.79 -2.25
N TRP A 263 7.37 -9.53 -2.13
CA TRP A 263 8.66 -9.14 -1.59
C TRP A 263 8.83 -9.53 -0.12
N ALA A 264 7.77 -9.38 0.67
CA ALA A 264 7.76 -9.69 2.09
C ALA A 264 8.15 -11.15 2.37
N ILE A 265 7.85 -12.08 1.47
CA ILE A 265 8.22 -13.50 1.63
C ILE A 265 9.74 -13.73 1.57
N TYR A 266 10.49 -12.85 0.90
CA TYR A 266 11.95 -12.92 0.93
C TYR A 266 12.53 -12.70 2.34
N SER A 267 11.78 -12.08 3.25
CA SER A 267 12.18 -11.94 4.66
C SER A 267 12.15 -13.27 5.43
N ILE A 268 11.45 -14.29 4.93
CA ILE A 268 11.35 -15.60 5.60
C ILE A 268 12.52 -16.48 5.12
N PRO A 269 13.25 -17.20 6.01
CA PRO A 269 14.28 -18.17 5.61
C PRO A 269 13.73 -19.25 4.67
N LYS A 270 14.55 -19.71 3.71
CA LYS A 270 14.11 -20.62 2.63
C LYS A 270 13.53 -21.92 3.19
N GLU A 271 14.08 -22.41 4.30
CA GLU A 271 13.67 -23.63 5.01
C GLU A 271 12.27 -23.49 5.60
N MET A 272 11.92 -22.28 6.06
CA MET A 272 10.61 -21.98 6.63
C MET A 272 9.57 -21.68 5.54
N ARG A 273 9.98 -21.17 4.37
CA ARG A 273 9.04 -20.88 3.26
C ARG A 273 8.23 -22.10 2.81
N GLN A 274 8.82 -23.30 2.85
CA GLN A 274 8.11 -24.54 2.49
C GLN A 274 6.89 -24.79 3.39
N GLN A 275 6.96 -24.39 4.67
CA GLN A 275 5.84 -24.51 5.61
C GLN A 275 4.70 -23.55 5.27
N TYR A 276 4.97 -22.44 4.58
CA TYR A 276 3.97 -21.41 4.31
C TYR A 276 3.22 -21.60 2.98
N GLN A 277 3.67 -22.50 2.08
CA GLN A 277 2.99 -22.89 0.81
C GLN A 277 2.19 -21.76 0.12
N ARG A 278 2.82 -20.59 -0.07
CA ARG A 278 2.17 -19.43 -0.71
C ARG A 278 2.34 -19.52 -2.22
N ASP A 279 1.40 -20.13 -2.90
CA ASP A 279 1.44 -20.30 -4.36
C ASP A 279 1.45 -18.95 -5.09
N TYR A 280 0.82 -17.91 -4.53
CA TYR A 280 0.89 -16.55 -5.07
C TYR A 280 2.33 -16.03 -5.19
N PHE A 281 3.17 -16.27 -4.16
CA PHE A 281 4.56 -15.84 -4.17
C PHE A 281 5.30 -16.55 -5.30
N LYS A 282 5.09 -17.86 -5.45
CA LYS A 282 5.71 -18.62 -6.54
C LYS A 282 5.30 -18.08 -7.90
N LYS A 283 4.01 -17.79 -8.13
CA LYS A 283 3.53 -17.21 -9.40
C LYS A 283 4.18 -15.87 -9.72
N ILE A 284 4.18 -14.94 -8.76
CA ILE A 284 4.78 -13.60 -8.96
C ILE A 284 6.30 -13.72 -9.11
N HIS A 285 6.94 -14.54 -8.29
CA HIS A 285 8.38 -14.82 -8.39
C HIS A 285 8.74 -15.35 -9.78
N ASP A 286 8.02 -16.35 -10.26
CA ASP A 286 8.25 -16.93 -11.58
C ASP A 286 8.09 -15.84 -12.64
N ILE A 287 7.02 -15.03 -12.62
CA ILE A 287 6.85 -13.91 -13.57
C ILE A 287 8.03 -12.91 -13.54
N LEU A 288 8.48 -12.53 -12.34
CA LEU A 288 9.56 -11.55 -12.18
C LEU A 288 10.91 -12.06 -12.70
N HIS A 289 11.13 -13.37 -12.66
CA HIS A 289 12.42 -14.02 -12.92
C HIS A 289 12.43 -14.92 -14.18
N TYR A 290 11.31 -15.19 -14.84
CA TYR A 290 11.24 -16.10 -16.01
C TYR A 290 11.95 -15.55 -17.27
N ASN A 291 12.40 -14.29 -17.25
CA ASN A 291 13.28 -13.71 -18.29
C ASN A 291 14.74 -13.53 -17.83
N ALA A 292 15.10 -13.99 -16.63
CA ALA A 292 16.47 -13.94 -16.13
C ALA A 292 16.89 -15.35 -15.70
N ASN A 293 17.90 -15.91 -16.35
CA ASN A 293 18.57 -17.14 -15.91
C ASN A 293 19.18 -16.95 -14.51
N PHE A 294 18.38 -16.98 -13.46
CA PHE A 294 18.82 -17.05 -12.07
C PHE A 294 18.43 -18.42 -11.51
N VAL A 295 19.42 -19.32 -11.54
CA VAL A 295 19.47 -20.51 -10.71
C VAL A 295 19.49 -20.06 -9.24
N LEU A 296 18.55 -20.56 -8.44
CA LEU A 296 18.52 -20.41 -6.97
C LEU A 296 19.54 -21.30 -6.28
#